data_AF-A0A355R4A0-F1
#
_entry.id   AF-A0A355R4A0-F1
#
_cell.length_a   1.000
_cell.length_b   1.000
_cell.length_c   1.000
_cell.angle_alpha   90.00
_cell.angle_beta   90.00
_cell.angle_gamma   90.00
#
_symmetry.space_group_name_H-M   'P 1'
#
loop_
_entity.id
_entity.type
_entity.pdbx_description
1 polymer ?
#
loop_
_entity_poly.entity_id
_entity_poly.type
_entity_poly.pdbx_seq_one_letter_code
_entity_poly.pdbx_strand_id
1 'polypeptide(L)' 'MPHEIFLTSAELCQLLRCSSTTLWRMRQNPGFPQPRHFGRRLLWVRRDVEHFLTLEA' A
#
# COMPACT_ATOMS: atom_id res chain seq x y z
N MET A 1 0.51 8.55 -20.95
CA MET A 1 -0.27 7.59 -20.13
C MET A 1 0.40 7.54 -18.77
N PRO A 2 -0.22 7.95 -17.65
CA PRO A 2 0.44 7.80 -16.37
C PRO A 2 0.61 6.31 -16.12
N HIS A 3 1.86 5.86 -16.01
CA HIS A 3 2.17 4.47 -15.70
C HIS A 3 1.67 4.22 -14.27
N GLU A 4 0.69 3.33 -14.12
CA GLU A 4 0.17 2.96 -12.81
C GLU A 4 1.26 2.15 -12.10
N ILE A 5 1.95 2.78 -11.15
CA ILE A 5 3.02 2.15 -10.39
C ILE A 5 2.38 1.32 -9.28
N PHE A 6 2.71 0.03 -9.26
CA PHE A 6 2.29 -0.90 -8.23
C PHE A 6 3.43 -1.14 -7.24
N LEU A 7 3.11 -1.15 -5.95
CA LEU A 7 4.02 -1.44 -4.86
C LEU A 7 3.72 -2.82 -4.30
N THR A 8 4.74 -3.63 -4.12
CA THR A 8 4.67 -4.87 -3.35
C THR A 8 4.58 -4.58 -1.85
N SER A 9 4.24 -5.60 -1.05
CA SER A 9 4.28 -5.48 0.41
C SER A 9 5.64 -5.01 0.93
N ALA A 10 6.75 -5.46 0.30
CA ALA A 10 8.10 -5.09 0.71
C ALA A 10 8.40 -3.60 0.44
N GLU A 11 8.06 -3.12 -0.75
CA GLU A 11 8.21 -1.70 -1.11
C GLU A 11 7.33 -0.80 -0.25
N LEU A 12 6.11 -1.24 0.03
CA LEU A 12 5.18 -0.50 0.89
C LEU A 12 5.69 -0.43 2.34
N CYS A 13 6.23 -1.53 2.88
CA CYS A 13 6.88 -1.54 4.18
C CYS A 13 8.07 -0.57 4.24
N GLN A 14 8.89 -0.50 3.17
CA GLN A 14 10.00 0.46 3.09
C GLN A 14 9.51 1.91 3.04
N LEU A 15 8.48 2.19 2.25
CA LEU A 15 7.88 3.52 2.12
C LEU A 15 7.29 4.01 3.45
N LEU A 16 6.53 3.16 4.12
CA LEU A 16 5.89 3.45 5.42
C LEU A 16 6.84 3.27 6.62
N ARG A 17 8.07 2.81 6.38
CA ARG A 17 9.06 2.44 7.41
C ARG A 17 8.47 1.51 8.49
N CYS A 18 7.68 0.54 8.06
CA CYS A 18 6.96 -0.37 8.95
C CYS A 18 7.31 -1.84 8.67
N SER A 19 6.97 -2.72 9.61
CA SER A 19 7.13 -4.16 9.44
C SER A 19 5.97 -4.77 8.65
N SER A 20 6.16 -5.94 8.04
CA SER A 20 5.09 -6.68 7.37
C SER A 20 3.90 -6.97 8.28
N THR A 21 4.15 -7.21 9.56
CA THR A 21 3.10 -7.43 10.58
C THR A 21 2.31 -6.14 10.84
N THR A 22 2.98 -5.00 10.89
CA THR A 22 2.35 -3.69 11.00
C THR A 22 1.49 -3.41 9.77
N LEU A 23 2.01 -3.63 8.57
CA LEU A 23 1.27 -3.48 7.32
C LEU A 23 0.01 -4.36 7.29
N TRP A 24 0.11 -5.61 7.76
CA TRP A 24 -1.06 -6.51 7.87
C TRP A 24 -2.13 -5.96 8.81
N ARG A 25 -1.74 -5.37 9.96
CA ARG A 25 -2.67 -4.71 10.87
C ARG A 25 -3.31 -3.47 10.24
N MET A 26 -2.51 -2.64 9.56
CA MET A 26 -3.01 -1.44 8.87
C MET A 26 -4.05 -1.79 7.81
N ARG A 27 -3.85 -2.89 7.08
CA ARG A 27 -4.82 -3.38 6.09
C ARG A 27 -6.21 -3.70 6.69
N GLN A 28 -6.28 -4.05 7.98
CA GLN A 28 -7.56 -4.28 8.66
C GLN A 28 -8.31 -2.97 8.91
N ASN A 29 -7.65 -1.82 8.83
CA ASN A 29 -8.30 -0.52 8.94
C ASN A 29 -8.98 -0.18 7.60
N PRO A 30 -10.30 0.08 7.57
CA PRO A 30 -11.01 0.45 6.34
C PRO A 30 -10.51 1.77 5.72
N GLY A 31 -9.84 2.64 6.50
CA GLY A 31 -9.21 3.87 5.99
C GLY A 31 -7.91 3.64 5.20
N PHE A 32 -7.28 2.46 5.32
CA PHE A 32 -6.00 2.18 4.66
C PHE A 32 -6.23 1.63 3.23
N PRO A 33 -5.39 2.01 2.25
CA PRO A 33 -5.49 1.52 0.87
C PRO A 33 -5.43 -0.01 0.79
N GLN A 34 -6.45 -0.58 0.16
CA GLN A 34 -6.56 -2.03 0.01
C GLN A 34 -5.70 -2.53 -1.17
N PRO A 35 -4.99 -3.65 -1.01
CA PRO A 35 -4.21 -4.22 -2.10
C PRO A 35 -5.12 -4.77 -3.20
N ARG A 36 -4.64 -4.67 -4.44
CA ARG A 36 -5.18 -5.40 -5.58
C ARG A 36 -4.49 -6.76 -5.68
N HIS A 37 -5.28 -7.77 -6.00
CA HIS A 37 -4.78 -9.12 -6.25
C HIS A 37 -4.19 -9.22 -7.65
N PHE A 38 -2.89 -9.52 -7.74
CA PHE A 38 -2.21 -9.82 -9.00
C PHE A 38 -1.72 -11.27 -8.95
N GLY A 39 -2.62 -12.20 -9.29
CA GLY A 39 -2.40 -13.63 -9.10
C GLY A 39 -2.21 -13.98 -7.62
N ARG A 40 -1.02 -14.51 -7.28
CA ARG A 40 -0.65 -14.86 -5.90
C ARG A 40 -0.08 -13.68 -5.09
N ARG A 41 0.16 -12.54 -5.72
CA ARG A 41 0.79 -11.38 -5.06
C ARG A 41 -0.25 -10.31 -4.76
N LEU A 42 -0.05 -9.62 -3.65
CA LEU A 42 -0.78 -8.42 -3.28
C LEU A 42 0.04 -7.20 -3.70
N LEU A 43 -0.58 -6.30 -4.45
CA LEU A 43 0.04 -5.08 -4.95
C LEU A 43 -0.82 -3.88 -4.58
N TRP A 44 -0.18 -2.80 -4.17
CA TRP A 44 -0.83 -1.53 -3.86
C TRP A 44 -0.60 -0.54 -4.98
N VAL A 45 -1.63 0.21 -5.33
CA VAL A 45 -1.42 1.32 -6.26
C VAL A 45 -0.72 2.44 -5.52
N ARG A 46 0.44 2.85 -6.04
CA ARG A 46 1.24 3.91 -5.45
C ARG A 46 0.44 5.19 -5.22
N ARG A 47 -0.41 5.56 -6.19
CA ARG A 47 -1.30 6.72 -6.10
C ARG A 47 -2.24 6.66 -4.89
N ASP A 48 -2.83 5.50 -4.60
CA ASP A 48 -3.77 5.36 -3.48
C ASP A 48 -3.02 5.46 -2.14
N VAL A 49 -1.81 4.91 -2.07
CA VAL A 49 -0.92 5.03 -0.90
C VAL A 49 -0.46 6.46 -0.69
N GLU A 50 -0.01 7.15 -1.74
CA GLU A 50 0.41 8.55 -1.67
C GLU A 50 -0.75 9.47 -1.28
N HIS A 51 -1.96 9.22 -1.81
CA HIS A 51 -3.15 9.96 -1.42
C HIS A 51 -3.49 9.75 0.06
N PHE A 52 -3.44 8.50 0.55
CA PHE A 52 -3.62 8.21 1.97
C PHE A 52 -2.58 8.93 2.85
N LEU A 53 -1.31 8.87 2.47
CA LEU A 53 -0.23 9.57 3.18
C LEU A 53 -0.39 11.10 3.18
N THR A 54 -1.00 11.66 2.14
CA THR A 54 -1.27 13.11 2.04
C THR A 54 -2.49 13.51 2.86
N LEU A 55 -3.47 12.62 3.04
CA LEU A 55 -4.66 12.88 3.84
C LEU A 55 -4.41 12.77 5.36
N GLU A 56 -3.44 11.95 5.76
CA GLU A 56 -3.05 11.74 7.17
C GLU A 56 -1.85 12.61 7.62
N ALA A 57 -1.34 13.50 6.75
CA ALA A 57 -0.25 14.45 7.02
C ALA A 57 -0.78 15.85 7.33
#